data_AF-A0A1F7TNC3-F1
#
_entry.id   AF-A0A1F7TNC3-F1
#
_cell.length_a   1.000
_cell.length_b   1.000
_cell.length_c   1.000
_cell.angle_alpha   90.00
_cell.angle_beta   90.00
_cell.angle_gamma   90.00
#
_symmetry.space_group_name_H-M   'P 1'
#
loop_
_entity.id
_entity.type
_entity.pdbx_description
1 polymer ?
#
loop_
_entity_poly.entity_id
_entity_poly.type
_entity_poly.pdbx_seq_one_letter_code
_entity_poly.pdbx_strand_id
1 'polypeptide(L)'
;MDSPLLSPREKAAVLWAGHVTRNTAKSRDDVFAEVSRRFSRPELVELTMVITYFNMRNRFQDSLRIPLEAQESIDRAKDSRRQDAGDLVRYLSGLVESWPRTFPGPAE
;
A
#
# COMPACT_ATOMS: atom_id res chain seq x y z
N MET A 1 21.19 -2.58 -15.13
CA MET A 1 20.54 -1.35 -14.64
C MET A 1 21.60 -0.57 -13.91
N ASP A 2 22.08 0.50 -14.54
CA ASP A 2 23.34 1.14 -14.13
C ASP A 2 23.08 2.49 -13.46
N SER A 3 22.01 2.55 -12.65
CA SER A 3 21.73 3.74 -11.84
C SER A 3 22.77 3.87 -10.72
N PRO A 4 23.49 4.99 -10.60
CA PRO A 4 24.39 5.22 -9.47
C PRO A 4 23.63 5.53 -8.17
N LEU A 5 22.33 5.86 -8.26
CA LEU A 5 21.50 6.24 -7.11
C LEU A 5 20.93 5.04 -6.34
N LEU A 6 21.04 3.84 -6.91
CA LEU A 6 20.51 2.61 -6.31
C LEU A 6 21.63 1.71 -5.84
N SER A 7 21.52 1.22 -4.61
CA SER A 7 22.34 0.15 -4.09
C SER A 7 22.16 -1.14 -4.91
N PRO A 8 23.10 -2.10 -4.83
CA PRO A 8 22.94 -3.40 -5.48
C PRO A 8 21.67 -4.16 -5.06
N ARG A 9 21.22 -4.00 -3.81
CA ARG A 9 19.98 -4.62 -3.30
C ARG A 9 18.74 -3.97 -3.90
N GLU A 10 18.70 -2.65 -3.99
CA GLU A 10 17.58 -1.93 -4.63
C GLU A 10 17.51 -2.22 -6.14
N LYS A 11 18.65 -2.30 -6.83
CA LYS A 11 18.68 -2.72 -8.24
C LYS A 11 18.07 -4.10 -8.45
N ALA A 12 18.39 -5.05 -7.57
CA ALA A 12 17.81 -6.39 -7.61
C ALA A 12 16.30 -6.36 -7.35
N ALA A 13 15.82 -5.53 -6.41
CA ALA A 13 14.38 -5.33 -6.19
C ALA A 13 13.66 -4.77 -7.42
N VAL A 14 14.24 -3.75 -8.08
CA VAL A 14 13.64 -3.16 -9.29
C VAL A 14 13.67 -4.15 -10.47
N LEU A 15 14.76 -4.91 -10.61
CA LEU A 15 14.85 -6.00 -11.59
C LEU A 15 13.74 -7.04 -11.35
N TRP A 16 13.58 -7.50 -10.11
CA TRP A 16 12.51 -8.42 -9.73
C TRP A 16 11.12 -7.86 -10.04
N ALA A 17 10.86 -6.62 -9.63
CA ALA A 17 9.61 -5.92 -9.89
C ALA A 17 9.29 -5.85 -11.39
N GLY A 18 10.30 -5.60 -12.24
CA GLY A 18 10.15 -5.59 -13.69
C GLY A 18 9.73 -6.95 -14.26
N HIS A 19 10.23 -8.05 -13.70
CA HIS A 19 9.90 -9.41 -14.15
C HIS A 19 8.55 -9.89 -13.62
N VAL A 20 8.23 -9.63 -12.35
CA VAL A 20 6.92 -9.96 -11.75
C VAL A 20 5.82 -9.17 -12.45
N THR A 21 6.02 -7.87 -12.70
CA THR A 21 5.02 -7.02 -13.38
C THR A 21 4.70 -7.50 -14.80
N ARG A 22 5.71 -7.96 -15.54
CA ARG A 22 5.54 -8.53 -16.89
C ARG A 22 5.15 -10.01 -16.89
N ASN A 23 4.95 -10.61 -15.72
CA ASN A 23 4.67 -12.03 -15.54
C ASN A 23 5.72 -12.96 -16.20
N THR A 24 7.00 -12.57 -16.16
CA THR A 24 8.14 -13.35 -16.71
C THR A 24 9.04 -13.93 -15.63
N ALA A 25 8.80 -13.60 -14.37
CA ALA A 25 9.60 -14.06 -13.23
C ALA A 25 9.73 -15.59 -13.15
N LYS A 26 8.65 -16.32 -13.47
CA LYS A 26 8.63 -17.80 -13.44
C LYS A 26 9.63 -18.45 -14.41
N SER A 27 9.97 -17.78 -15.51
CA SER A 27 10.87 -18.32 -16.54
C SER A 27 12.30 -17.77 -16.43
N ARG A 28 12.63 -17.09 -15.33
CA ARG A 28 13.90 -16.38 -15.14
C ARG A 28 14.57 -16.80 -13.84
N ASP A 29 15.03 -18.05 -13.81
CA ASP A 29 15.76 -18.63 -12.68
C ASP A 29 17.05 -17.85 -12.37
N ASP A 30 17.69 -17.31 -13.40
CA ASP A 30 18.87 -16.43 -13.28
C ASP A 30 18.55 -15.16 -12.47
N VAL A 31 17.39 -14.55 -12.73
CA VAL A 31 16.92 -13.37 -11.98
C VAL A 31 16.53 -13.76 -10.57
N PHE A 32 15.79 -14.87 -10.40
CA PHE A 32 15.41 -15.34 -9.07
C PHE A 32 16.64 -15.62 -8.20
N ALA A 33 17.69 -16.25 -8.76
CA ALA A 33 18.95 -16.51 -8.08
C ALA A 33 19.68 -15.21 -7.70
N GLU A 34 19.76 -14.23 -8.61
CA GLU A 34 20.41 -12.95 -8.36
C GLU A 34 19.73 -12.15 -7.24
N VAL A 35 18.40 -12.17 -7.21
CA VAL A 35 17.60 -11.51 -6.16
C VAL A 35 17.70 -12.27 -4.84
N SER A 36 17.63 -13.60 -4.86
CA SER A 36 17.74 -14.45 -3.66
C SER A 36 19.09 -14.37 -2.95
N ARG A 37 20.15 -13.91 -3.63
CA ARG A 37 21.45 -13.60 -2.99
C ARG A 37 21.41 -12.38 -2.08
N ARG A 38 20.42 -11.49 -2.26
CA ARG A 38 20.33 -10.18 -1.61
C ARG A 38 19.13 -10.05 -0.67
N PHE A 39 18.16 -10.95 -0.80
CA PHE A 39 16.94 -11.02 0.00
C PHE A 39 16.82 -12.42 0.60
N SER A 40 16.51 -12.48 1.88
CA SER A 40 16.07 -13.71 2.53
C SER A 40 14.73 -14.19 1.96
N ARG A 41 14.37 -15.45 2.22
CA ARG A 41 13.11 -16.03 1.74
C ARG A 41 11.87 -15.24 2.20
N PRO A 42 11.75 -14.81 3.48
CA PRO A 42 10.63 -13.96 3.91
C PRO A 42 10.61 -12.60 3.21
N GLU A 43 11.75 -11.92 3.11
CA GLU A 43 11.84 -10.62 2.44
C GLU A 43 11.46 -10.71 0.96
N LEU A 44 11.79 -11.81 0.28
CA LEU A 44 11.41 -12.03 -1.12
C LEU A 44 9.90 -12.25 -1.28
N VAL A 45 9.26 -12.92 -0.32
CA VAL A 45 7.79 -13.07 -0.28
C VAL A 45 7.14 -11.70 -0.09
N GLU A 46 7.61 -10.91 0.87
CA GLU A 46 7.10 -9.55 1.15
C GLU A 46 7.30 -8.62 -0.04
N LEU A 47 8.50 -8.62 -0.64
CA LEU A 47 8.81 -7.86 -1.85
C LEU A 47 7.83 -8.22 -2.98
N THR A 48 7.60 -9.51 -3.20
CA THR A 48 6.67 -9.99 -4.24
C THR A 48 5.22 -9.61 -3.93
N MET A 49 4.81 -9.65 -2.66
CA MET A 49 3.49 -9.20 -2.21
C MET A 49 3.27 -7.72 -2.52
N VAL A 50 4.25 -6.85 -2.21
CA VAL A 50 4.16 -5.41 -2.50
C VAL A 50 4.02 -5.17 -4.01
N ILE A 51 4.86 -5.84 -4.82
CA ILE A 51 4.81 -5.69 -6.28
C ILE A 51 3.44 -6.13 -6.83
N THR A 52 2.96 -7.30 -6.42
CA THR A 52 1.67 -7.84 -6.89
C THR A 52 0.49 -6.98 -6.45
N TYR A 53 0.53 -6.42 -5.24
CA TYR A 53 -0.47 -5.46 -4.76
C TYR A 53 -0.56 -4.22 -5.67
N PHE A 54 0.58 -3.62 -6.02
CA PHE A 54 0.59 -2.49 -6.96
C PHE A 54 0.17 -2.90 -8.38
N ASN A 55 0.57 -4.08 -8.84
CA ASN A 55 0.12 -4.59 -10.14
C ASN A 55 -1.41 -4.78 -10.21
N MET A 56 -2.05 -5.21 -9.12
CA MET A 56 -3.50 -5.28 -9.02
C MET A 56 -4.12 -3.89 -8.99
N ARG A 57 -3.61 -2.99 -8.13
CA ARG A 57 -4.11 -1.62 -7.97
C ARG A 57 -4.06 -0.82 -9.26
N ASN A 58 -2.96 -0.90 -10.00
CA ASN A 58 -2.82 -0.22 -11.29
C ASN A 58 -3.93 -0.69 -12.26
N ARG A 59 -4.14 -2.00 -12.40
CA ARG A 59 -5.22 -2.54 -13.26
C ARG A 59 -6.61 -2.11 -12.80
N PHE A 60 -6.86 -2.11 -11.50
CA PHE A 60 -8.12 -1.69 -10.92
C PHE A 60 -8.41 -0.21 -11.23
N GLN A 61 -7.45 0.67 -10.97
CA GLN A 61 -7.58 2.10 -11.20
C GLN A 61 -7.68 2.44 -12.71
N ASP A 62 -6.86 1.80 -13.55
CA ASP A 62 -6.89 1.98 -15.00
C ASP A 62 -8.24 1.55 -15.59
N SER A 63 -8.79 0.42 -15.13
CA SER A 63 -10.09 -0.09 -15.61
C SER A 63 -11.24 0.87 -15.29
N LEU A 64 -11.14 1.57 -14.16
CA LEU A 64 -12.13 2.56 -13.72
C LEU A 64 -11.86 3.98 -14.26
N ARG A 65 -10.75 4.18 -15.00
CA ARG A 65 -10.32 5.49 -15.52
C ARG A 65 -10.29 6.58 -14.45
N ILE A 66 -9.84 6.22 -13.25
CA ILE A 66 -9.78 7.15 -12.12
C ILE A 66 -8.83 8.30 -12.50
N PRO A 67 -9.30 9.57 -12.52
CA PRO A 67 -8.42 10.70 -12.81
C PRO A 67 -7.46 10.91 -11.64
N LEU A 68 -6.27 11.43 -11.93
CA LEU A 68 -5.35 11.87 -10.89
C LEU A 68 -5.98 13.05 -10.14
N GLU A 69 -5.93 13.04 -8.82
CA GLU A 69 -6.39 14.19 -8.05
C GLU A 69 -5.51 15.41 -8.34
N ALA A 70 -6.15 16.59 -8.41
CA ALA A 70 -5.42 17.85 -8.46
C ALA A 70 -4.53 17.98 -7.20
N GLN A 71 -3.33 18.54 -7.38
CA GLN A 71 -2.35 18.71 -6.28
C GLN A 71 -2.95 19.43 -5.07
N GLU A 72 -3.83 20.41 -5.30
CA GLU A 72 -4.57 21.12 -4.25
C GLU A 72 -5.44 20.22 -3.37
N SER A 73 -6.06 19.20 -3.95
CA SER A 73 -6.86 18.21 -3.21
C SER A 73 -5.97 17.31 -2.36
N ILE A 74 -4.80 16.94 -2.85
CA ILE A 74 -3.79 16.15 -2.11
C ILE A 74 -3.28 16.94 -0.91
N ASP A 75 -3.00 18.23 -1.08
CA ASP A 75 -2.45 19.06 0.00
C ASP A 75 -3.50 19.33 1.09
N ARG A 76 -4.77 19.50 0.73
CA ARG A 76 -5.89 19.52 1.70
C ARG A 76 -6.00 18.21 2.49
N ALA A 77 -5.84 17.07 1.83
CA ALA A 77 -5.87 15.76 2.50
C ALA A 77 -4.65 15.50 3.41
N LYS A 78 -3.55 16.25 3.27
CA LYS A 78 -2.45 16.25 4.24
C LYS A 78 -2.79 17.09 5.47
N ASP A 79 -3.44 18.24 5.28
CA ASP A 79 -3.84 19.13 6.36
C ASP A 79 -4.94 18.51 7.23
N SER A 80 -5.88 17.77 6.62
CA SER A 80 -6.93 17.02 7.34
C SER A 80 -6.41 15.87 8.23
N ARG A 81 -5.11 15.56 8.20
CA ARG A 81 -4.49 14.56 9.09
C ARG A 81 -4.09 15.14 10.44
N ARG A 82 -4.17 16.47 10.64
CA ARG A 82 -4.10 17.06 11.98
C ARG A 82 -5.35 16.65 12.73
N GLN A 83 -5.26 15.52 13.42
CA GLN A 83 -6.25 15.14 14.41
C GLN A 83 -6.07 16.08 15.60
N ASP A 84 -6.96 17.05 15.72
CA ASP A 84 -7.02 17.91 16.90
C ASP A 84 -7.54 17.10 18.09
N ALA A 85 -6.81 17.16 19.20
CA ALA A 85 -7.19 16.42 20.41
C ALA A 85 -8.55 16.89 20.96
N GLY A 86 -8.88 18.17 20.79
CA GLY A 86 -10.16 18.74 21.19
C GLY A 86 -11.33 18.23 20.34
N ASP A 87 -11.13 18.04 19.03
CA ASP A 87 -12.13 17.42 18.15
C ASP A 87 -12.41 15.95 18.53
N LEU A 88 -11.37 15.20 18.88
CA LEU A 88 -11.51 13.82 19.39
C LEU A 88 -12.26 13.80 20.72
N VAL A 89 -11.92 14.67 21.67
CA VAL A 89 -12.63 14.79 22.95
C VAL A 89 -14.09 15.14 22.74
N ARG A 90 -14.39 16.11 21.86
CA ARG A 90 -15.77 16.51 21.54
C ARG A 90 -16.59 15.36 20.98
N TYR A 91 -16.02 14.60 20.05
CA TYR A 91 -16.65 13.43 19.47
C TYR A 91 -16.94 12.35 20.52
N LEU A 92 -15.94 12.00 21.33
CA LEU A 92 -16.07 10.97 22.36
C LEU A 92 -17.06 11.39 23.45
N SER A 93 -17.06 12.65 23.88
CA SER A 93 -18.04 13.16 24.84
C SER A 93 -19.46 13.08 24.29
N GLY A 94 -19.68 13.51 23.05
CA GLY A 94 -21.00 13.39 22.41
C GLY A 94 -21.45 11.94 22.25
N LEU A 95 -20.52 11.03 21.95
CA LEU A 95 -20.80 9.59 21.87
C LEU A 95 -21.18 9.01 23.25
N VAL A 96 -20.48 9.42 24.31
CA VAL A 96 -20.79 9.00 25.70
C VAL A 96 -22.13 9.55 26.15
N GLU A 97 -22.43 10.82 25.86
CA GLU A 97 -23.72 11.45 26.19
C GLU A 97 -24.89 10.78 25.48
N SER A 98 -24.70 10.41 24.22
CA SER A 98 -25.71 9.72 23.41
C SER A 98 -25.69 8.20 23.56
N TRP A 99 -24.84 7.65 24.44
CA TRP A 99 -24.67 6.20 24.55
C TRP A 99 -25.95 5.56 25.09
N PRO A 100 -26.62 4.68 24.32
CA PRO A 100 -27.86 4.07 24.76
C PRO A 100 -27.60 3.13 25.94
N ARG A 101 -28.43 3.23 26.98
CA ARG A 101 -28.32 2.34 28.16
C ARG A 101 -28.80 0.92 27.90
N THR A 102 -29.62 0.74 26.86
CA THR A 102 -30.12 -0.54 26.39
C THR A 102 -29.95 -0.59 24.88
N PHE A 103 -29.29 -1.65 24.41
CA PHE A 103 -29.24 -1.95 22.99
C PHE A 103 -30.45 -2.81 22.63
N PRO A 104 -31.03 -2.62 21.44
CA PRO A 104 -32.13 -3.48 21.00
C PRO A 104 -31.64 -4.95 20.99
N GLY A 105 -32.42 -5.81 21.66
CA GLY A 105 -32.23 -7.25 21.58
C GLY A 105 -32.70 -7.80 20.23
N PRO A 106 -32.34 -9.04 19.88
CA PRO A 106 -32.92 -9.70 18.71
C PRO A 106 -34.45 -9.72 18.83
N ALA A 107 -35.15 -9.40 17.74
CA ALA A 107 -36.60 -9.51 17.69
C ALA A 107 -37.00 -11.00 17.84
N GLU A 108 -37.94 -11.29 18.74
CA GLU A 108 -38.61 -12.61 18.85
C GLU A 108 -39.37 -12.96 17.57
#